data_AF-F8IGM4-F1
#
_entry.id   AF-F8IGM4-F1
#
_cell.length_a   1.000
_cell.length_b   1.000
_cell.length_c   1.000
_cell.angle_alpha   90.00
_cell.angle_beta   90.00
_cell.angle_gamma   90.00
#
_symmetry.space_group_name_H-M   'P 1'
#
loop_
_entity.id
_entity.type
_entity.pdbx_description
1 polymer ?
#
loop_
_entity_poly.entity_id
_entity_poly.type
_entity_poly.pdbx_seq_one_letter_code
_entity_poly.pdbx_strand_id
1 'polypeptide(L)'
;MILGLILTFTSLIHVRSILVTAAENGARVAAITGDASAAEQAVEDTLQASGLPLTYNGQTLWSVSSTEVSADVSTPEAQVTVQYDAPFLFPDLLAAIGAPNSFPATIPMSVTASDVNEAYFTSS
;
A
#
# COMPACT_ATOMS: atom_id res chain seq x y z
N MET A 1 6.11 26.87 9.50
CA MET A 1 4.71 26.56 9.12
C MET A 1 4.60 25.98 7.71
N ILE A 2 4.90 26.74 6.65
CA ILE A 2 4.80 26.26 5.25
C ILE A 2 5.70 25.03 5.00
N LEU A 3 6.92 25.04 5.53
CA LEU A 3 7.87 23.92 5.38
C LEU A 3 7.36 22.60 5.98
N GLY A 4 6.74 22.64 7.16
CA GLY A 4 6.18 21.45 7.82
C GLY A 4 5.03 20.84 7.03
N LEU A 5 4.15 21.68 6.47
CA LEU A 5 3.08 21.24 5.56
C LEU A 5 3.65 20.60 4.30
N ILE A 6 4.64 21.23 3.64
CA ILE A 6 5.29 20.68 2.45
C ILE A 6 5.90 19.31 2.74
N LEU A 7 6.63 19.17 3.86
CA LEU A 7 7.25 17.91 4.24
C LEU A 7 6.22 16.80 4.50
N THR A 8 5.10 17.11 5.16
CA THR A 8 4.00 16.16 5.34
C THR A 8 3.43 15.70 3.99
N PHE A 9 3.12 16.62 3.08
CA PHE A 9 2.58 16.27 1.77
C PHE A 9 3.56 15.45 0.93
N THR A 10 4.84 15.85 0.88
CA THR A 10 5.87 15.09 0.15
C THR A 10 6.03 13.69 0.72
N SER A 11 6.01 13.54 2.05
CA SER A 11 6.04 12.22 2.69
C SER A 11 4.83 11.37 2.31
N LEU A 12 3.62 11.90 2.36
CA LEU A 12 2.41 11.15 2.01
C LEU A 12 2.40 10.73 0.53
N ILE A 13 2.87 11.59 -0.37
CA ILE A 13 3.04 11.26 -1.79
C ILE A 13 4.05 10.11 -1.96
N HIS A 14 5.16 10.17 -1.25
CA HIS A 14 6.18 9.13 -1.29
C HIS A 14 5.63 7.79 -0.77
N VAL A 15 4.95 7.78 0.38
CA VAL A 15 4.31 6.58 0.91
C VAL A 15 3.29 6.03 -0.09
N ARG A 16 2.43 6.88 -0.65
CA ARG A 16 1.46 6.44 -1.68
C ARG A 16 2.15 5.81 -2.90
N SER A 17 3.26 6.37 -3.36
CA SER A 17 4.03 5.80 -4.47
C SER A 17 4.53 4.39 -4.15
N ILE A 18 5.01 4.17 -2.92
CA ILE A 18 5.45 2.84 -2.47
C ILE A 18 4.27 1.87 -2.39
N LEU A 19 3.13 2.31 -1.89
CA LEU A 19 1.91 1.48 -1.82
C LEU A 19 1.41 1.05 -3.20
N VAL A 20 1.53 1.91 -4.21
CA VAL A 20 1.24 1.55 -5.62
C VAL A 20 2.16 0.43 -6.08
N THR A 21 3.48 0.57 -5.90
CA THR A 21 4.44 -0.47 -6.29
C THR A 21 4.20 -1.78 -5.51
N ALA A 22 3.86 -1.70 -4.23
CA ALA A 22 3.55 -2.88 -3.43
C ALA A 22 2.28 -3.58 -3.92
N ALA A 23 1.21 -2.83 -4.22
CA ALA A 23 -0.02 -3.37 -4.78
C ALA A 23 0.20 -4.01 -6.15
N GLU A 24 0.97 -3.37 -7.04
CA GLU A 24 1.33 -3.91 -8.37
C GLU A 24 2.13 -5.21 -8.25
N ASN A 25 3.14 -5.25 -7.39
CA ASN A 25 3.92 -6.47 -7.14
C ASN A 25 3.05 -7.59 -6.58
N GLY A 26 2.17 -7.28 -5.61
CA GLY A 26 1.22 -8.23 -5.05
C GLY A 26 0.28 -8.78 -6.12
N ALA A 27 -0.32 -7.90 -6.94
CA ALA A 27 -1.23 -8.30 -8.01
C ALA A 27 -0.54 -9.21 -9.05
N ARG A 28 0.68 -8.86 -9.46
CA ARG A 28 1.48 -9.68 -10.38
C ARG A 28 1.81 -11.06 -9.81
N VAL A 29 2.24 -11.12 -8.55
CA VAL A 29 2.53 -12.41 -7.90
C VAL A 29 1.26 -13.23 -7.75
N ALA A 30 0.14 -12.61 -7.36
CA ALA A 30 -1.17 -13.28 -7.30
C ALA A 30 -1.61 -13.82 -8.68
N ALA A 31 -1.43 -13.06 -9.76
CA ALA A 31 -1.81 -13.47 -11.11
C ALA A 31 -0.95 -14.66 -11.63
N ILE A 32 0.33 -14.70 -11.27
CA ILE A 32 1.25 -15.78 -11.67
C ILE A 32 1.04 -17.05 -10.84
N THR A 33 0.88 -16.91 -9.52
CA THR A 33 0.89 -18.03 -8.57
C THR A 33 -0.50 -18.54 -8.20
N GLY A 34 -1.52 -17.68 -8.29
CA GLY A 34 -2.85 -17.94 -7.74
C GLY A 34 -2.89 -18.02 -6.21
N ASP A 35 -1.82 -17.61 -5.52
CA ASP A 35 -1.66 -17.75 -4.07
C ASP A 35 -1.73 -16.39 -3.36
N ALA A 36 -2.74 -16.26 -2.48
CA ALA A 36 -2.97 -15.09 -1.64
C ALA A 36 -1.78 -14.79 -0.71
N SER A 37 -1.19 -15.84 -0.13
CA SER A 37 -0.09 -15.70 0.82
C SER A 37 1.20 -15.28 0.13
N ALA A 38 1.43 -15.74 -1.10
CA ALA A 38 2.57 -15.28 -1.90
C ALA A 38 2.44 -13.80 -2.26
N ALA A 39 1.22 -13.34 -2.57
CA ALA A 39 0.94 -11.94 -2.84
C ALA A 39 1.11 -11.05 -1.61
N GLU A 40 0.63 -11.49 -0.44
CA GLU A 40 0.81 -10.79 0.83
C GLU A 40 2.30 -10.65 1.19
N GLN A 41 3.09 -11.71 1.03
CA GLN A 41 4.54 -11.67 1.25
C GLN A 41 5.23 -10.69 0.29
N ALA A 42 4.84 -10.67 -0.99
CA ALA A 42 5.41 -9.74 -1.98
C ALA A 42 5.10 -8.27 -1.66
N VAL A 43 3.90 -7.99 -1.14
CA VAL A 43 3.54 -6.67 -0.61
C VAL A 43 4.43 -6.33 0.58
N GLU A 44 4.52 -7.22 1.57
CA GLU A 44 5.34 -7.01 2.78
C GLU A 44 6.79 -6.69 2.42
N ASP A 45 7.41 -7.53 1.57
CA ASP A 45 8.80 -7.37 1.13
C ASP A 45 9.02 -6.01 0.47
N THR A 46 8.04 -5.54 -0.34
CA THR A 46 8.10 -4.23 -0.99
C THR A 46 8.03 -3.09 0.03
N LEU A 47 7.16 -3.20 1.03
CA LEU A 47 7.03 -2.19 2.10
C LEU A 47 8.31 -2.12 2.94
N GLN A 48 8.87 -3.27 3.33
CA GLN A 48 10.11 -3.37 4.09
C GLN A 48 11.31 -2.83 3.31
N ALA A 49 11.46 -3.22 2.03
CA ALA A 49 12.55 -2.77 1.17
C ALA A 49 12.53 -1.25 0.94
N SER A 50 11.35 -0.65 0.98
CA SER A 50 11.16 0.79 0.85
C SER A 50 11.35 1.55 2.16
N GLY A 51 11.63 0.85 3.26
CA GLY A 51 11.88 1.43 4.58
C GLY A 51 10.62 1.96 5.29
N LEU A 52 9.42 1.52 4.87
CA LEU A 52 8.19 1.88 5.57
C LEU A 52 8.07 1.07 6.87
N PRO A 53 7.71 1.70 7.99
CA PRO A 53 7.47 0.98 9.24
C PRO A 53 6.24 0.08 9.08
N LEU A 54 6.39 -1.22 9.30
CA LEU A 54 5.25 -2.13 9.29
C LEU A 54 4.43 -2.07 10.59
N THR A 55 5.03 -1.55 11.66
CA THR A 55 4.40 -1.45 12.97
C THR A 55 4.64 -0.07 13.58
N TYR A 56 3.64 0.45 14.30
CA TYR A 56 3.74 1.66 15.10
C TYR A 56 3.07 1.43 16.45
N ASN A 57 3.76 1.72 17.56
CA ASN A 57 3.25 1.48 18.92
C ASN A 57 2.70 0.06 19.15
N GLY A 58 3.31 -0.95 18.53
CA GLY A 58 2.89 -2.35 18.64
C GLY A 58 1.67 -2.73 17.82
N GLN A 59 1.14 -1.82 16.99
CA GLN A 59 0.06 -2.09 16.04
C GLN A 59 0.62 -2.24 14.63
N THR A 60 0.16 -3.24 13.88
CA THR A 60 0.46 -3.37 12.45
C THR A 60 -0.18 -2.21 11.69
N LEU A 61 0.60 -1.55 10.85
CA LEU A 61 0.17 -0.39 10.07
C LEU A 61 -0.44 -0.75 8.72
N TRP A 62 -0.42 -2.01 8.34
CA TRP A 62 -0.77 -2.40 6.99
C TRP A 62 -1.61 -3.68 6.99
N SER A 63 -2.41 -3.80 5.96
CA SER A 63 -3.16 -5.02 5.67
C SER A 63 -3.33 -5.15 4.17
N VAL A 64 -3.31 -6.39 3.70
CA VAL A 64 -3.67 -6.70 2.32
C VAL A 64 -5.09 -7.24 2.34
N SER A 65 -5.92 -6.66 1.50
CA SER A 65 -7.23 -7.20 1.20
C SER A 65 -7.30 -7.35 -0.30
N SER A 66 -7.20 -8.57 -0.84
CA SER A 66 -7.91 -8.98 -2.05
C SER A 66 -7.38 -10.32 -2.55
N THR A 67 -8.33 -11.18 -2.93
CA THR A 67 -8.12 -12.34 -3.79
C THR A 67 -9.43 -12.68 -4.51
N GLU A 68 -9.93 -11.77 -5.34
CA GLU A 68 -10.69 -12.24 -6.51
C GLU A 68 -9.65 -12.60 -7.58
N VAL A 69 -9.22 -13.87 -7.55
CA VAL A 69 -8.66 -14.51 -8.73
C VAL A 69 -9.88 -14.87 -9.56
N SER A 70 -10.21 -14.04 -10.56
CA SER A 70 -11.23 -14.45 -11.52
C SER A 70 -10.64 -15.58 -12.34
N ALA A 71 -10.90 -16.82 -11.93
CA ALA A 71 -10.55 -18.02 -12.67
C ALA A 71 -11.49 -18.21 -13.86
N ASP A 72 -11.81 -17.14 -14.60
CA ASP A 72 -12.33 -17.34 -15.94
C ASP A 72 -11.21 -18.02 -16.72
N VAL A 73 -11.51 -19.20 -17.24
CA VAL A 73 -10.53 -20.23 -17.67
C VAL A 73 -9.67 -19.77 -18.86
N SER A 74 -9.95 -18.57 -19.37
CA SER A 74 -9.25 -17.86 -20.44
C SER A 74 -8.28 -16.79 -19.94
N THR A 75 -8.47 -16.19 -18.75
CA THR A 75 -7.67 -15.04 -18.27
C THR A 75 -7.68 -14.93 -16.73
N PRO A 76 -6.70 -15.49 -16.00
CA PRO A 76 -6.61 -15.23 -14.57
C PRO A 76 -6.15 -13.79 -14.33
N GLU A 77 -7.09 -12.94 -13.91
CA GLU A 77 -6.85 -11.60 -13.37
C GLU A 77 -6.81 -11.69 -11.85
N ALA A 78 -5.83 -11.02 -11.25
CA ALA A 78 -5.76 -10.86 -9.81
C ALA A 78 -5.75 -9.37 -9.45
N GLN A 79 -6.59 -9.01 -8.48
CA GLN A 79 -6.61 -7.68 -7.89
C GLN A 79 -5.96 -7.75 -6.50
N VAL A 80 -5.18 -6.74 -6.12
CA VAL A 80 -4.60 -6.59 -4.77
C VAL A 80 -4.87 -5.18 -4.26
N THR A 81 -5.46 -5.07 -3.06
CA THR A 81 -5.58 -3.79 -2.35
C THR A 81 -4.69 -3.80 -1.12
N VAL A 82 -3.82 -2.80 -1.02
CA VAL A 82 -2.97 -2.55 0.14
C VAL A 82 -3.55 -1.39 0.93
N GLN A 83 -3.86 -1.64 2.19
CA GLN A 83 -4.25 -0.63 3.17
C GLN A 83 -3.04 -0.34 4.05
N TYR A 84 -2.82 0.94 4.35
CA TYR A 84 -1.70 1.40 5.15
C TYR A 84 -2.05 2.64 5.95
N ASP A 85 -1.86 2.57 7.26
CA ASP A 85 -2.02 3.65 8.23
C ASP A 85 -0.69 4.41 8.39
N ALA A 86 -0.48 5.46 7.59
CA ALA A 86 0.77 6.21 7.63
C ALA A 86 0.90 7.07 8.88
N PRO A 87 1.97 6.92 9.68
CA PRO A 87 2.20 7.76 10.85
C PRO A 87 2.35 9.23 10.46
N PHE A 88 1.69 10.11 11.21
CA PHE A 88 1.81 11.55 10.99
C PHE A 88 3.16 12.05 11.54
N LEU A 89 4.00 12.64 10.68
CA LEU A 89 5.35 13.06 11.07
C LEU A 89 5.38 14.28 12.02
N PHE A 90 4.33 15.12 12.00
CA PHE A 90 4.29 16.39 12.73
C PHE A 90 2.96 16.61 13.47
N PRO A 91 2.63 15.82 14.51
CA PRO A 91 1.32 15.86 15.18
C PRO A 91 0.97 17.25 15.75
N ASP A 92 1.98 18.02 16.17
CA ASP A 92 1.84 19.37 16.73
C ASP A 92 1.77 20.48 15.68
N LEU A 93 1.77 20.14 14.38
CA LEU A 93 1.75 21.14 13.31
C LEU A 93 0.52 22.03 13.37
N LEU A 94 -0.65 21.52 13.79
CA LEU A 94 -1.87 22.32 13.95
C LEU A 94 -1.86 23.19 15.21
N ALA A 95 -1.31 22.67 16.31
CA ALA A 95 -1.10 23.47 17.52
C ALA A 95 -0.21 24.69 17.21
N ALA A 96 0.79 24.52 16.34
CA ALA A 96 1.66 25.60 15.87
C ALA A 96 0.96 26.64 14.97
N ILE A 97 -0.24 26.36 14.42
CA ILE A 97 -1.02 27.31 13.59
C ILE A 97 -2.24 27.89 14.31
N GLY A 98 -2.37 27.66 15.62
CA GLY A 98 -3.50 28.14 16.43
C GLY A 98 -4.79 27.34 16.24
N ALA A 99 -4.71 26.16 15.62
CA ALA A 99 -5.82 25.22 15.53
C ALA A 99 -5.67 24.17 16.66
N PRO A 100 -6.60 24.10 17.63
CA PRO A 100 -6.48 23.23 18.80
C PRO A 100 -6.74 21.74 18.51
N ASN A 101 -7.08 21.39 17.27
CA ASN A 101 -7.31 20.01 16.89
C ASN A 101 -5.98 19.34 16.54
N SER A 102 -5.62 18.27 17.26
CA SER A 102 -4.53 17.37 16.88
C SER A 102 -4.89 16.60 15.61
N PHE A 103 -3.95 16.45 14.67
CA PHE A 103 -4.11 15.48 13.58
C PHE A 103 -4.25 14.06 14.16
N PRO A 104 -4.92 13.13 13.46
CA PRO A 104 -4.91 11.73 13.84
C PRO A 104 -3.46 11.20 13.82
N ALA A 105 -3.15 10.26 14.71
CA ALA A 105 -1.80 9.69 14.84
C ALA A 105 -1.33 8.99 13.55
N THR A 106 -2.28 8.48 12.77
CA THR A 106 -2.07 7.88 11.45
C THR A 106 -3.07 8.45 10.45
N ILE A 107 -2.72 8.37 9.16
CA ILE A 107 -3.60 8.67 8.05
C ILE A 107 -3.85 7.37 7.28
N PRO A 108 -5.10 6.87 7.22
CA PRO A 108 -5.40 5.68 6.44
C PRO A 108 -5.24 5.98 4.95
N MET A 109 -4.52 5.11 4.26
CA MET A 109 -4.33 5.12 2.82
C MET A 109 -4.67 3.75 2.26
N SER A 110 -5.23 3.74 1.05
CA SER A 110 -5.56 2.51 0.34
C SER A 110 -5.19 2.67 -1.13
N VAL A 111 -4.57 1.63 -1.68
CA VAL A 111 -4.22 1.55 -3.10
C VAL A 111 -4.59 0.17 -3.62
N THR A 112 -5.25 0.14 -4.77
CA THR A 112 -5.63 -1.08 -5.47
C THR A 112 -4.90 -1.15 -6.80
N ALA A 113 -4.37 -2.33 -7.14
CA ALA A 113 -3.81 -2.65 -8.44
C ALA A 113 -4.40 -3.98 -8.94
N SER A 114 -4.40 -4.20 -10.25
CA SER A 114 -4.72 -5.49 -10.86
C SER A 114 -3.67 -5.86 -11.92
N ASP A 115 -3.49 -7.16 -12.11
CA ASP A 115 -2.56 -7.73 -13.08
C ASP A 115 -3.19 -8.98 -13.72
N VAL A 116 -2.84 -9.24 -14.98
CA VAL A 116 -3.35 -10.37 -15.78
C VAL A 116 -2.17 -11.26 -16.16
N ASN A 117 -2.31 -12.57 -16.01
CA ASN A 117 -1.24 -13.49 -16.40
C ASN A 117 -1.09 -13.58 -17.93
N GLU A 118 -0.25 -12.71 -18.51
CA GLU A 118 -0.02 -12.67 -19.96
C GLU A 118 0.70 -13.92 -20.50
N ALA A 119 1.36 -14.72 -19.65
CA ALA A 119 2.06 -15.93 -20.08
C ALA A 119 1.10 -16.98 -20.69
N TYR A 120 -0.18 -16.95 -20.31
CA TYR A 120 -1.22 -17.80 -20.91
C TYR A 120 -1.46 -17.50 -22.40
N PHE A 121 -1.23 -16.26 -22.84
CA PHE A 121 -1.49 -15.82 -24.23
C PHE A 121 -0.35 -16.12 -25.21
N THR A 122 0.87 -16.37 -24.72
CA THR A 122 2.03 -16.65 -25.58
C THR A 122 2.20 -18.13 -25.90
N SER A 123 1.43 -19.01 -25.24
CA SER A 123 1.45 -20.46 -25.43
C SER A 123 0.42 -20.99 -26.45
N SER A 124 -0.31 -20.13 -27.16
CA SER A 124 -1.30 -20.53 -28.20
C SER A 124 -0.76 -20.36 -29.62
#